data_AF-A0A3M1GPX9-F1
#
_entry.id   AF-A0A3M1GPX9-F1
#
_cell.length_a   1.000
_cell.length_b   1.000
_cell.length_c   1.000
_cell.angle_alpha   90.00
_cell.angle_beta   90.00
_cell.angle_gamma   90.00
#
_symmetry.space_group_name_H-M   'P 1'
#
loop_
_entity.id
_entity.type
_entity.pdbx_description
1 polymer ?
#
loop_
_entity_poly.entity_id
_entity_poly.type
_entity_poly.pdbx_seq_one_letter_code
_entity_poly.pdbx_strand_id
1 'polypeptide(L)'
;MIPATNRNRRLRMELGIVGALAAMVIVVLPALNAFGLVSDFTINLWGKYLCYAILALSVDLLWGHTGLLSLGQALFFALGGYMHGMYLMRMIGDLGQYGKPIPDFLVFLGWNELPTFWKPFSSFTFAMLMVVVVPGLVALIFGYFAFRSRIRGVYFSILTQALTYAAAIMFFRNNLLMGGNNGFTDFKFILGFDINSPATQRALFIATAVTVLLIYLLCRWLASTKFGLVQRAIRDGENRVLFSGYNAA
;
A
#
# COMPACT_ATOMS: atom_id res chain seq x y z
N MET A 1 17.53 -26.49 -18.66
CA MET A 1 18.19 -26.37 -17.34
C MET A 1 19.37 -25.41 -17.47
N ILE A 2 19.33 -24.25 -16.81
CA ILE A 2 20.49 -23.35 -16.75
C ILE A 2 21.47 -23.95 -15.73
N PRO A 3 22.78 -24.09 -16.04
CA PRO A 3 23.75 -24.65 -15.09
C PRO A 3 23.79 -23.85 -13.79
N ALA A 4 23.89 -24.54 -12.64
CA ALA A 4 23.76 -23.95 -11.30
C ALA A 4 24.71 -22.76 -11.03
N THR A 5 25.86 -22.73 -11.69
CA THR A 5 26.85 -21.64 -11.65
C THR A 5 26.29 -20.31 -12.17
N ASN A 6 25.45 -20.34 -13.22
CA ASN A 6 24.83 -19.14 -13.80
C ASN A 6 23.69 -18.58 -12.93
N ARG A 7 23.00 -19.43 -12.15
CA ARG A 7 21.94 -19.00 -11.23
C ARG A 7 22.49 -18.18 -10.07
N ASN A 8 23.58 -18.63 -9.45
CA ASN A 8 24.20 -17.90 -8.33
C ASN A 8 24.82 -16.58 -8.79
N ARG A 9 25.39 -16.53 -10.00
CA ARG A 9 25.90 -15.29 -10.60
C ARG A 9 24.78 -14.27 -10.85
N ARG A 10 23.66 -14.69 -11.45
CA ARG A 10 22.50 -13.81 -11.69
C ARG A 10 21.92 -13.28 -10.38
N LEU A 11 21.81 -14.12 -9.36
CA LEU A 11 21.29 -13.71 -8.04
C LEU A 11 22.21 -12.68 -7.36
N ARG A 12 23.54 -12.87 -7.42
CA ARG A 12 24.50 -11.88 -6.90
C ARG A 12 24.44 -10.56 -7.65
N MET A 13 24.28 -10.60 -8.98
CA MET A 13 24.10 -9.38 -9.78
C MET A 13 22.79 -8.66 -9.45
N GLU A 14 21.67 -9.39 -9.36
CA GLU A 14 20.37 -8.85 -8.98
C GLU A 14 20.43 -8.15 -7.61
N LEU A 15 20.96 -8.84 -6.59
CA LEU A 15 21.12 -8.27 -5.26
C LEU A 15 22.10 -7.08 -5.23
N GLY A 16 23.16 -7.12 -6.04
CA GLY A 16 24.08 -6.01 -6.19
C GLY A 16 23.42 -4.76 -6.78
N ILE A 17 22.62 -4.92 -7.84
CA ILE A 17 21.88 -3.82 -8.47
C ILE A 17 20.83 -3.26 -7.51
N VAL A 18 20.05 -4.12 -6.87
CA VAL A 18 19.03 -3.70 -5.89
C VAL A 18 19.68 -2.99 -4.71
N GLY A 19 20.80 -3.52 -4.19
CA GLY A 19 21.56 -2.89 -3.12
C GLY A 19 22.10 -1.52 -3.49
N ALA A 20 22.65 -1.37 -4.70
CA ALA A 20 23.14 -0.09 -5.20
C ALA A 20 22.01 0.95 -5.36
N LEU A 21 20.88 0.54 -5.94
CA LEU A 21 19.69 1.40 -6.07
C LEU A 21 19.11 1.77 -4.71
N ALA A 22 19.02 0.81 -3.79
CA ALA A 22 18.57 1.06 -2.42
C ALA A 22 19.50 2.04 -1.69
N ALA A 23 20.82 1.87 -1.79
CA ALA A 23 21.77 2.82 -1.21
C ALA A 23 21.64 4.22 -1.82
N MET A 24 21.46 4.31 -3.14
CA MET A 24 21.24 5.58 -3.83
C MET A 24 19.97 6.28 -3.33
N VAL A 25 18.85 5.55 -3.24
CA VAL A 25 17.56 6.15 -2.86
C VAL A 25 17.47 6.40 -1.35
N ILE A 26 17.93 5.49 -0.50
CA ILE A 26 17.78 5.59 0.96
C ILE A 26 18.82 6.51 1.59
N VAL A 27 20.03 6.58 1.02
CA VAL A 27 21.16 7.32 1.63
C VAL A 27 21.58 8.51 0.79
N VAL A 28 21.89 8.32 -0.49
CA VAL A 28 22.47 9.38 -1.33
C VAL A 28 21.47 10.51 -1.55
N LEU A 29 20.25 10.23 -2.00
CA LEU A 29 19.25 11.27 -2.28
C LEU A 29 18.89 12.12 -1.03
N PRO A 30 18.61 11.54 0.15
CA PRO A 30 18.34 12.32 1.34
C PRO A 30 19.55 13.12 1.83
N ALA A 31 20.76 12.59 1.69
CA ALA A 31 21.99 13.32 2.03
C ALA A 31 22.17 14.52 1.10
N LEU A 32 21.99 14.35 -0.21
CA LEU A 32 22.04 15.45 -1.17
C LEU A 32 20.99 16.53 -0.89
N ASN A 33 19.79 16.14 -0.45
CA ASN A 33 18.78 17.10 -0.01
C ASN A 33 19.20 17.83 1.28
N ALA A 34 19.81 17.13 2.24
CA ALA A 34 20.33 17.76 3.46
C ALA A 34 21.44 18.79 3.19
N PHE A 35 22.27 18.56 2.16
CA PHE A 35 23.27 19.53 1.68
C PHE A 35 22.69 20.64 0.78
N GLY A 36 21.37 20.65 0.53
CA GLY A 36 20.72 21.65 -0.32
C GLY A 36 20.96 21.46 -1.83
N LEU A 37 21.56 20.35 -2.26
CA LEU A 37 21.80 20.03 -3.67
C LEU A 37 20.55 19.51 -4.37
N VAL A 38 19.63 18.90 -3.62
CA VAL A 38 18.34 18.38 -4.10
C VAL A 38 17.21 19.12 -3.39
N SER A 39 16.23 19.62 -4.13
CA SER A 39 15.07 20.32 -3.57
C SER A 39 14.11 19.40 -2.81
N ASP A 40 13.42 19.94 -1.82
CA ASP A 40 12.37 19.22 -1.08
C ASP A 40 11.24 18.74 -1.99
N PHE A 41 10.90 19.52 -3.03
CA PHE A 41 9.96 19.11 -4.07
C PHE A 41 10.36 17.78 -4.73
N THR A 42 11.65 17.62 -5.06
CA THR A 42 12.16 16.38 -5.68
C THR A 42 12.00 15.19 -4.74
N ILE A 43 12.33 15.36 -3.45
CA ILE A 43 12.16 14.32 -2.43
C ILE A 43 10.69 13.89 -2.30
N ASN A 44 9.76 14.85 -2.23
CA ASN A 44 8.33 14.54 -2.12
C ASN A 44 7.79 13.86 -3.40
N LEU A 45 8.21 14.34 -4.58
CA LEU A 45 7.78 13.76 -5.86
C LEU A 45 8.27 12.32 -6.01
N TRP A 46 9.54 12.06 -5.70
CA TRP A 46 10.10 10.72 -5.73
C TRP A 46 9.49 9.82 -4.66
N GLY A 47 9.19 10.35 -3.46
CA GLY A 47 8.44 9.65 -2.43
C GLY A 47 7.08 9.17 -2.93
N LYS A 48 6.36 10.02 -3.66
CA LYS A 48 5.09 9.64 -4.32
C LYS A 48 5.28 8.52 -5.34
N TYR A 49 6.33 8.56 -6.15
CA TYR A 49 6.63 7.48 -7.10
C TYR A 49 6.97 6.17 -6.41
N LEU A 50 7.71 6.21 -5.30
CA LEU A 50 7.99 5.03 -4.48
C LEU A 50 6.70 4.44 -3.88
N CYS A 51 5.75 5.27 -3.44
CA CYS A 51 4.43 4.79 -3.03
C CYS A 51 3.69 4.04 -4.17
N TYR A 52 3.73 4.56 -5.39
CA TYR A 52 3.15 3.86 -6.55
C TYR A 52 3.94 2.62 -6.96
N ALA A 53 5.26 2.56 -6.68
CA ALA A 53 6.05 1.35 -6.88
C ALA A 53 5.56 0.19 -6.01
N ILE A 54 5.07 0.45 -4.79
CA ILE A 54 4.43 -0.57 -3.95
C ILE A 54 3.20 -1.16 -4.64
N LEU A 55 2.38 -0.31 -5.25
CA LEU A 55 1.22 -0.75 -6.03
C LEU A 55 1.65 -1.60 -7.24
N ALA A 56 2.69 -1.17 -7.95
CA ALA A 56 3.24 -1.91 -9.09
C ALA A 56 3.77 -3.30 -8.68
N LEU A 57 4.48 -3.40 -7.54
CA LEU A 57 4.93 -4.69 -6.99
C LEU A 57 3.76 -5.62 -6.64
N SER A 58 2.65 -5.08 -6.12
CA SER A 58 1.45 -5.87 -5.87
C SER A 58 0.83 -6.45 -7.16
N VAL A 59 0.80 -5.65 -8.23
CA VAL A 59 0.30 -6.10 -9.55
C VAL A 59 1.22 -7.16 -10.15
N ASP A 60 2.54 -6.98 -10.10
CA ASP A 60 3.52 -7.97 -10.59
C ASP A 60 3.46 -9.28 -9.80
N LEU A 61 3.27 -9.22 -8.49
CA LEU A 61 3.14 -10.42 -7.67
C LEU A 61 1.86 -11.20 -8.05
N LEU A 62 0.71 -10.53 -8.17
CA LEU A 62 -0.54 -11.21 -8.50
C LEU A 62 -0.56 -11.67 -9.96
N TRP A 63 -0.50 -10.73 -10.89
CA TRP A 63 -0.65 -11.06 -12.30
C TRP A 63 0.62 -11.70 -12.87
N GLY A 64 1.78 -11.13 -12.56
CA GLY A 64 3.07 -11.62 -13.04
C GLY A 64 3.41 -13.02 -12.53
N HIS A 65 3.12 -13.38 -11.27
CA HIS A 65 3.47 -14.72 -10.75
C HIS A 65 2.33 -15.72 -10.75
N THR A 66 1.08 -15.30 -10.53
CA THR A 66 -0.07 -16.23 -10.46
C THR A 66 -0.91 -16.27 -11.74
N GLY A 67 -0.76 -15.28 -12.63
CA GLY A 67 -1.58 -15.14 -13.83
C GLY A 67 -2.99 -14.59 -13.58
N LEU A 68 -3.37 -14.36 -12.31
CA LEU A 68 -4.63 -13.75 -11.95
C LEU A 68 -4.50 -12.23 -12.03
N LEU A 69 -5.10 -11.66 -13.08
CA LEU A 69 -5.23 -10.20 -13.19
C LEU A 69 -6.29 -9.72 -12.19
N SER A 70 -5.86 -9.04 -11.13
CA SER A 70 -6.75 -8.26 -10.27
C SER A 70 -6.71 -6.80 -10.71
N LEU A 71 -7.87 -6.16 -10.72
CA LEU A 71 -8.00 -4.71 -10.85
C LEU A 71 -8.50 -4.08 -9.53
N GLY A 72 -8.35 -4.82 -8.43
CA GLY A 72 -8.87 -4.48 -7.10
C GLY A 72 -7.94 -3.65 -6.21
N GLN A 73 -6.68 -3.48 -6.61
CA GLN A 73 -5.58 -3.03 -5.75
C GLN A 73 -5.80 -1.60 -5.21
N ALA A 74 -6.42 -0.74 -6.02
CA ALA A 74 -6.72 0.63 -5.64
C ALA A 74 -7.60 0.72 -4.39
N LEU A 75 -8.55 -0.21 -4.21
CA LEU A 75 -9.38 -0.27 -3.01
C LEU A 75 -8.55 -0.51 -1.75
N PHE A 76 -7.70 -1.54 -1.76
CA PHE A 76 -6.88 -1.90 -0.60
C PHE A 76 -5.86 -0.82 -0.27
N PHE A 77 -5.26 -0.22 -1.31
CA PHE A 77 -4.35 0.91 -1.16
C PHE A 77 -5.04 2.13 -0.55
N ALA A 78 -6.24 2.46 -1.04
CA ALA A 78 -7.04 3.56 -0.51
C ALA A 78 -7.46 3.30 0.94
N LEU A 79 -7.94 2.10 1.29
CA LEU A 79 -8.32 1.76 2.66
C LEU A 79 -7.15 1.95 3.63
N GLY A 80 -5.94 1.48 3.29
CA GLY A 80 -4.75 1.73 4.09
C GLY A 80 -4.45 3.22 4.23
N GLY A 81 -4.51 3.97 3.14
CA GLY A 81 -4.36 5.43 3.13
C GLY A 81 -5.37 6.15 4.02
N TYR A 82 -6.63 5.74 4.02
CA TYR A 82 -7.68 6.28 4.89
C TYR A 82 -7.37 6.00 6.36
N MET A 83 -6.93 4.80 6.73
CA MET A 83 -6.60 4.48 8.14
C MET A 83 -5.48 5.37 8.67
N HIS A 84 -4.43 5.60 7.87
CA HIS A 84 -3.36 6.52 8.25
C HIS A 84 -3.81 7.99 8.21
N GLY A 85 -4.61 8.38 7.20
CA GLY A 85 -5.14 9.73 7.07
C GLY A 85 -6.09 10.13 8.21
N MET A 86 -6.85 9.19 8.76
CA MET A 86 -7.64 9.41 9.96
C MET A 86 -6.77 9.78 11.16
N TYR A 87 -5.60 9.16 11.30
CA TYR A 87 -4.63 9.55 12.33
C TYR A 87 -4.07 10.95 12.09
N LEU A 88 -3.64 11.26 10.87
CA LEU A 88 -3.11 12.58 10.53
C LEU A 88 -4.14 13.70 10.78
N MET A 89 -5.41 13.45 10.46
CA MET A 89 -6.53 14.34 10.78
C MET A 89 -6.69 14.58 12.28
N ARG A 90 -6.50 13.55 13.10
CA ARG A 90 -6.57 13.67 14.56
C ARG A 90 -5.39 14.47 15.13
N MET A 91 -4.25 14.52 14.44
CA MET A 91 -3.06 15.25 14.89
C MET A 91 -3.15 16.76 14.67
N ILE A 92 -4.14 17.26 13.92
CA ILE A 92 -4.35 18.70 13.72
C ILE A 92 -4.78 19.37 15.05
N GLY A 93 -5.60 18.68 15.86
CA GLY A 93 -6.14 19.24 17.11
C GLY A 93 -7.00 20.49 16.83
N ASP A 94 -6.77 21.55 17.59
CA ASP A 94 -7.52 22.81 17.49
C ASP A 94 -6.95 23.77 16.43
N LEU A 95 -5.93 23.35 15.68
CA LEU A 95 -5.26 24.17 14.66
C LEU A 95 -5.98 24.15 13.31
N GLY A 96 -7.12 23.46 13.22
CA GLY A 96 -7.98 23.47 12.03
C GLY A 96 -8.60 24.84 11.79
N GLN A 97 -9.10 25.09 10.57
CA GLN A 97 -9.71 26.36 10.20
C GLN A 97 -10.87 26.78 11.11
N TYR A 98 -11.62 25.82 11.63
CA TYR A 98 -12.78 26.10 12.48
C TYR A 98 -12.47 26.16 13.98
N GLY A 99 -11.20 25.95 14.38
CA GLY A 99 -10.76 26.03 15.78
C GLY A 99 -11.45 25.03 16.72
N LYS A 100 -11.98 23.92 16.19
CA LYS A 100 -12.64 22.86 16.96
C LYS A 100 -11.75 21.61 17.06
N PRO A 101 -11.84 20.81 18.13
CA PRO A 101 -11.05 19.58 18.33
C PRO A 101 -11.49 18.38 17.46
N ILE A 102 -12.09 18.67 16.29
CA ILE A 102 -12.57 17.69 15.31
C ILE A 102 -12.07 18.07 13.91
N PRO A 103 -11.84 17.09 13.02
CA PRO A 103 -11.43 17.35 11.64
C PRO A 103 -12.33 18.38 10.94
N ASP A 104 -11.72 19.33 10.23
CA ASP A 104 -12.43 20.45 9.60
C ASP A 104 -13.53 20.01 8.63
N PHE A 105 -13.31 18.92 7.89
CA PHE A 105 -14.33 18.40 6.98
C PHE A 105 -15.61 17.93 7.71
N LEU A 106 -15.52 17.48 8.97
CA LEU A 106 -16.70 17.14 9.76
C LEU A 106 -17.48 18.40 10.14
N VAL A 107 -16.78 19.47 10.49
CA VAL A 107 -17.40 20.77 10.80
C VAL A 107 -18.12 21.33 9.58
N PHE A 108 -17.43 21.33 8.42
CA PHE A 108 -18.01 21.75 7.13
C PHE A 108 -19.25 20.93 6.75
N LEU A 109 -19.27 19.62 7.06
CA LEU A 109 -20.41 18.73 6.83
C LEU A 109 -21.53 18.84 7.89
N GLY A 110 -21.42 19.77 8.85
CA GLY A 110 -22.43 20.03 9.88
C GLY A 110 -22.37 19.11 11.11
N TRP A 111 -21.30 18.35 11.28
CA TRP A 111 -21.10 17.49 12.45
C TRP A 111 -20.44 18.26 13.59
N ASN A 112 -21.00 18.13 14.79
CA ASN A 112 -20.52 18.83 15.99
C ASN A 112 -19.71 17.94 16.94
N GLU A 113 -19.77 16.62 16.75
CA GLU A 113 -19.10 15.64 17.61
C GLU A 113 -18.26 14.67 16.79
N LEU A 114 -17.18 14.19 17.39
CA LEU A 114 -16.33 13.18 16.77
C LEU A 114 -17.03 11.81 16.83
N PRO A 115 -17.26 11.14 15.69
CA PRO A 115 -17.85 9.81 15.70
C PRO A 115 -17.01 8.81 16.51
N THR A 116 -17.66 7.89 17.21
CA THR A 116 -16.98 6.98 18.16
C THR A 116 -15.86 6.18 17.51
N PHE A 117 -16.03 5.74 16.26
CA PHE A 117 -15.03 4.94 15.55
C PHE A 117 -13.77 5.73 15.19
N TRP A 118 -13.79 7.08 15.23
CA TRP A 118 -12.60 7.92 15.02
C TRP A 118 -11.72 8.04 16.26
N LYS A 119 -12.26 7.84 17.47
CA LYS A 119 -11.54 8.04 18.74
C LYS A 119 -10.24 7.23 18.83
N PRO A 120 -10.20 5.93 18.45
CA PRO A 120 -8.99 5.12 18.51
C PRO A 120 -7.85 5.59 17.59
N PHE A 121 -8.17 6.32 16.51
CA PHE A 121 -7.19 6.86 15.55
C PHE A 121 -6.36 8.02 16.10
N SER A 122 -6.53 8.40 17.37
CA SER A 122 -5.55 9.23 18.08
C SER A 122 -4.23 8.50 18.36
N SER A 123 -4.24 7.17 18.44
CA SER A 123 -3.05 6.36 18.64
C SER A 123 -2.39 5.99 17.32
N PHE A 124 -1.10 6.32 17.17
CA PHE A 124 -0.32 5.97 15.98
C PHE A 124 -0.27 4.45 15.76
N THR A 125 -0.02 3.69 16.83
CA THR A 125 0.05 2.22 16.76
C THR A 125 -1.27 1.62 16.32
N PHE A 126 -2.39 2.12 16.85
CA PHE A 126 -3.71 1.66 16.42
C PHE A 126 -3.94 1.93 14.93
N ALA A 127 -3.62 3.14 14.47
CA ALA A 127 -3.77 3.51 13.07
C ALA A 127 -2.91 2.63 12.15
N MET A 128 -1.63 2.42 12.48
CA MET A 128 -0.72 1.56 11.70
C MET A 128 -1.16 0.09 11.69
N LEU A 129 -1.73 -0.43 12.78
CA LEU A 129 -2.33 -1.75 12.77
C LEU A 129 -3.53 -1.80 11.82
N MET A 130 -4.40 -0.79 11.85
CA MET A 130 -5.57 -0.73 10.97
C MET A 130 -5.21 -0.58 9.49
N VAL A 131 -4.09 0.06 9.15
CA VAL A 131 -3.54 0.11 7.77
C VAL A 131 -3.37 -1.31 7.18
N VAL A 132 -3.09 -2.32 8.01
CA VAL A 132 -2.95 -3.71 7.56
C VAL A 132 -4.24 -4.50 7.80
N VAL A 133 -4.83 -4.37 8.98
CA VAL A 133 -5.98 -5.18 9.41
C VAL A 133 -7.22 -4.89 8.56
N VAL A 134 -7.54 -3.62 8.30
CA VAL A 134 -8.78 -3.28 7.57
C VAL A 134 -8.72 -3.74 6.11
N PRO A 135 -7.70 -3.39 5.31
CA PRO A 135 -7.59 -3.93 3.96
C PRO A 135 -7.45 -5.45 3.94
N GLY A 136 -6.73 -6.04 4.91
CA GLY A 136 -6.54 -7.48 5.02
C GLY A 136 -7.85 -8.24 5.30
N LEU A 137 -8.69 -7.72 6.20
CA LEU A 137 -10.01 -8.31 6.48
C LEU A 137 -10.94 -8.20 5.27
N VAL A 138 -10.97 -7.06 4.59
CA VAL A 138 -11.75 -6.89 3.36
C VAL A 138 -11.26 -7.85 2.28
N ALA A 139 -9.93 -7.99 2.12
CA ALA A 139 -9.33 -8.92 1.17
C ALA A 139 -9.64 -10.38 1.52
N LEU A 140 -9.66 -10.73 2.80
CA LEU A 140 -9.99 -12.07 3.29
C LEU A 140 -11.45 -12.42 3.02
N ILE A 141 -12.38 -11.51 3.35
CA ILE A 141 -13.82 -11.70 3.09
C ILE A 141 -14.05 -11.86 1.59
N PHE A 142 -13.52 -10.92 0.79
CA PHE A 142 -13.67 -10.97 -0.66
C PHE A 142 -13.04 -12.23 -1.27
N GLY A 143 -11.79 -12.52 -0.89
CA GLY A 143 -11.06 -13.69 -1.38
C GLY A 143 -11.76 -15.00 -1.04
N TYR A 144 -12.29 -15.12 0.18
CA TYR A 144 -13.06 -16.29 0.60
C TYR A 144 -14.23 -16.57 -0.35
N PHE A 145 -15.05 -15.56 -0.66
CA PHE A 145 -16.20 -15.73 -1.56
C PHE A 145 -15.79 -15.90 -3.03
N ALA A 146 -14.77 -15.15 -3.49
CA ALA A 146 -14.30 -15.20 -4.86
C ALA A 146 -13.72 -16.58 -5.22
N PHE A 147 -12.88 -17.14 -4.34
CA PHE A 147 -12.25 -18.45 -4.58
C PHE A 147 -13.20 -19.61 -4.30
N ARG A 148 -14.08 -19.53 -3.29
CA ARG A 148 -15.11 -20.55 -3.05
C ARG A 148 -16.08 -20.68 -4.23
N SER A 149 -16.36 -19.58 -4.91
CA SER A 149 -17.18 -19.56 -6.13
C SER A 149 -16.42 -20.00 -7.40
N ARG A 150 -15.16 -20.44 -7.26
CA ARG A 150 -14.27 -20.89 -8.36
C ARG A 150 -14.18 -19.91 -9.53
N ILE A 151 -14.11 -18.62 -9.24
CA ILE A 151 -14.04 -17.57 -10.26
C ILE A 151 -12.65 -17.59 -10.90
N ARG A 152 -12.60 -17.69 -12.24
CA ARG A 152 -11.35 -17.85 -13.00
C ARG A 152 -11.17 -16.77 -14.06
N GLY A 153 -9.90 -16.49 -14.38
CA GLY A 153 -9.51 -15.65 -15.50
C GLY A 153 -10.15 -14.26 -15.47
N VAL A 154 -10.71 -13.84 -16.61
CA VAL A 154 -11.27 -12.48 -16.81
C VAL A 154 -12.40 -12.16 -15.82
N TYR A 155 -13.18 -13.15 -15.40
CA TYR A 155 -14.26 -12.94 -14.43
C TYR A 155 -13.75 -12.46 -13.07
N PHE A 156 -12.54 -12.89 -12.67
CA PHE A 156 -11.92 -12.40 -11.44
C PHE A 156 -11.53 -10.93 -11.55
N SER A 157 -11.02 -10.51 -12.71
CA SER A 157 -10.71 -9.11 -13.01
C SER A 157 -11.96 -8.24 -13.00
N ILE A 158 -13.04 -8.69 -13.65
CA ILE A 158 -14.34 -7.98 -13.66
C ILE A 158 -14.89 -7.83 -12.24
N LEU A 159 -14.86 -8.91 -11.45
CA LEU A 159 -15.37 -8.87 -10.08
C LEU A 159 -14.55 -7.93 -9.18
N THR A 160 -13.22 -7.96 -9.26
CA THR A 160 -12.35 -7.08 -8.46
C THR A 160 -12.46 -5.61 -8.88
N GLN A 161 -12.67 -5.33 -10.17
CA GLN A 161 -12.99 -3.99 -10.66
C GLN A 161 -14.35 -3.51 -10.13
N ALA A 162 -15.38 -4.35 -10.20
CA ALA A 162 -16.72 -4.04 -9.70
C ALA A 162 -16.70 -3.74 -8.19
N LEU A 163 -15.95 -4.52 -7.40
CA LEU A 163 -15.74 -4.27 -5.97
C LEU A 163 -15.12 -2.89 -5.74
N THR A 164 -14.04 -2.57 -6.46
CA THR A 164 -13.35 -1.28 -6.32
C THR A 164 -14.26 -0.12 -6.66
N TYR A 165 -15.02 -0.23 -7.75
CA TYR A 165 -15.96 0.81 -8.17
C TYR A 165 -17.14 0.97 -7.20
N ALA A 166 -17.71 -0.13 -6.71
CA ALA A 166 -18.76 -0.09 -5.69
C ALA A 166 -18.26 0.57 -4.39
N ALA A 167 -17.05 0.23 -3.96
CA ALA A 167 -16.42 0.87 -2.82
C ALA A 167 -16.14 2.36 -3.07
N ALA A 168 -15.70 2.75 -4.27
CA ALA A 168 -15.52 4.16 -4.62
C ALA A 168 -16.85 4.94 -4.53
N ILE A 169 -17.94 4.41 -5.09
CA ILE A 169 -19.28 5.03 -4.97
C ILE A 169 -19.68 5.15 -3.50
N MET A 170 -19.42 4.11 -2.70
CA MET A 170 -19.69 4.13 -1.26
C MET A 170 -18.89 5.26 -0.60
N PHE A 171 -17.58 5.34 -0.81
CA PHE A 171 -16.70 6.37 -0.24
C PHE A 171 -17.02 7.80 -0.71
N PHE A 172 -17.59 8.00 -1.89
CA PHE A 172 -18.06 9.32 -2.33
C PHE A 172 -19.21 9.87 -1.49
N ARG A 173 -19.91 9.02 -0.74
CA ARG A 173 -20.98 9.45 0.16
C ARG A 173 -20.40 10.11 1.42
N ASN A 174 -20.63 11.41 1.57
CA ASN A 174 -20.23 12.17 2.76
C ASN A 174 -20.82 11.64 4.08
N ASN A 175 -21.95 10.92 4.02
CA ASN A 175 -22.59 10.34 5.21
C ASN A 175 -21.78 9.20 5.86
N LEU A 176 -20.70 8.74 5.24
CA LEU A 176 -19.79 7.77 5.87
C LEU A 176 -18.82 8.39 6.88
N LEU A 177 -18.87 9.72 7.07
CA LEU A 177 -18.02 10.41 8.05
C LEU A 177 -16.51 10.27 7.74
N MET A 178 -16.17 10.06 6.47
CA MET A 178 -14.80 9.85 5.95
C MET A 178 -14.43 10.87 4.86
N GLY A 179 -15.05 12.06 4.88
CA GLY A 179 -14.72 13.15 3.97
C GLY A 179 -15.32 13.04 2.56
N GLY A 180 -15.88 11.90 2.17
CA GLY A 180 -16.61 11.78 0.90
C GLY A 180 -15.76 12.19 -0.32
N ASN A 181 -16.37 12.93 -1.24
CA ASN A 181 -15.69 13.60 -2.35
C ASN A 181 -14.72 14.73 -1.93
N ASN A 182 -14.83 15.25 -0.70
CA ASN A 182 -13.92 16.29 -0.21
C ASN A 182 -12.56 15.70 0.19
N GLY A 183 -12.55 14.43 0.60
CA GLY A 183 -11.36 13.74 1.07
C GLY A 183 -10.82 14.28 2.39
N PHE A 184 -9.56 13.92 2.67
CA PHE A 184 -8.82 14.42 3.82
C PHE A 184 -7.80 15.47 3.37
N THR A 185 -7.83 16.63 4.02
CA THR A 185 -7.00 17.81 3.72
C THR A 185 -6.32 18.36 4.98
N ASP A 186 -5.47 19.38 4.81
CA ASP A 186 -4.85 20.14 5.90
C ASP A 186 -4.10 19.30 6.95
N PHE A 187 -3.40 18.25 6.52
CA PHE A 187 -2.47 17.55 7.40
C PHE A 187 -1.38 18.51 7.87
N LYS A 188 -1.08 18.52 9.17
CA LYS A 188 -0.05 19.41 9.75
C LYS A 188 1.04 18.67 10.50
N PHE A 189 0.67 17.67 11.29
CA PHE A 189 1.62 16.96 12.16
C PHE A 189 1.58 15.45 11.98
N ILE A 190 2.74 14.82 12.16
CA ILE A 190 2.88 13.39 12.32
C ILE A 190 3.79 13.14 13.52
N LEU A 191 3.31 12.38 14.52
CA LEU A 191 4.08 12.10 15.75
C LEU A 191 4.62 13.36 16.45
N GLY A 192 3.93 14.50 16.31
CA GLY A 192 4.35 15.80 16.86
C GLY A 192 5.32 16.61 15.98
N PHE A 193 5.77 16.07 14.84
CA PHE A 193 6.61 16.78 13.88
C PHE A 193 5.77 17.43 12.78
N ASP A 194 6.10 18.67 12.40
CA ASP A 194 5.49 19.34 11.26
C ASP A 194 5.84 18.59 9.96
N ILE A 195 4.82 18.24 9.18
CA ILE A 195 4.99 17.51 7.91
C ILE A 195 5.64 18.35 6.81
N ASN A 196 5.59 19.68 6.93
CA ASN A 196 6.18 20.61 5.98
C ASN A 196 7.66 20.87 6.27
N SER A 197 8.16 20.45 7.43
CA SER A 197 9.58 20.54 7.75
C SER A 197 10.41 19.68 6.80
N PRO A 198 11.50 20.20 6.20
CA PRO A 198 12.37 19.43 5.31
C PRO A 198 12.91 18.15 5.96
N ALA A 199 13.17 18.18 7.27
CA ALA A 199 13.63 17.01 8.01
C ALA A 199 12.57 15.90 8.05
N THR A 200 11.31 16.25 8.30
CA THR A 200 10.19 15.30 8.31
C THR A 200 9.96 14.71 6.93
N GLN A 201 10.00 15.53 5.87
CA GLN A 201 9.83 15.06 4.50
C GLN A 201 10.93 14.09 4.07
N ARG A 202 12.19 14.36 4.44
CA ARG A 202 13.30 13.40 4.26
C ARG A 202 13.06 12.10 5.01
N ALA A 203 12.63 12.17 6.27
CA ALA A 203 12.36 10.99 7.08
C ALA A 203 11.22 10.14 6.50
N LEU A 204 10.14 10.77 6.03
CA LEU A 204 9.03 10.09 5.35
C LEU A 204 9.50 9.42 4.06
N PHE A 205 10.29 10.12 3.25
CA PHE A 205 10.87 9.57 2.04
C PHE A 205 11.74 8.34 2.30
N ILE A 206 12.63 8.41 3.31
CA ILE A 206 13.46 7.28 3.74
C ILE A 206 12.56 6.12 4.20
N ALA A 207 11.54 6.39 5.02
CA ALA A 207 10.61 5.37 5.50
C ALA A 207 9.86 4.69 4.35
N THR A 208 9.40 5.45 3.35
CA THR A 208 8.77 4.91 2.14
C THR A 208 9.77 4.06 1.33
N ALA A 209 11.00 4.54 1.12
CA ALA A 209 12.02 3.80 0.39
C ALA A 209 12.40 2.48 1.06
N VAL A 210 12.56 2.49 2.39
CA VAL A 210 12.78 1.28 3.20
C VAL A 210 11.57 0.35 3.08
N THR A 211 10.36 0.88 3.15
CA THR A 211 9.13 0.07 3.00
C THR A 211 9.08 -0.62 1.64
N VAL A 212 9.37 0.09 0.54
CA VAL A 212 9.46 -0.51 -0.80
C VAL A 212 10.50 -1.62 -0.85
N LEU A 213 11.69 -1.39 -0.29
CA LEU A 213 12.75 -2.39 -0.25
C LEU A 213 12.31 -3.64 0.52
N LEU A 214 11.71 -3.47 1.70
CA LEU A 214 11.21 -4.58 2.51
C LEU A 214 10.11 -5.37 1.79
N ILE A 215 9.17 -4.68 1.12
CA ILE A 215 8.12 -5.33 0.33
C ILE A 215 8.73 -6.07 -0.86
N TYR A 216 9.68 -5.48 -1.58
CA TYR A 216 10.38 -6.16 -2.66
C TYR A 216 11.08 -7.43 -2.18
N LEU A 217 11.84 -7.35 -1.07
CA LEU A 217 12.52 -8.50 -0.48
C LEU A 217 11.53 -9.58 -0.03
N LEU A 218 10.39 -9.18 0.54
CA LEU A 218 9.31 -10.09 0.92
C LEU A 218 8.72 -10.80 -0.30
N CYS A 219 8.38 -10.06 -1.36
CA CYS A 219 7.90 -10.63 -2.62
C CYS A 219 8.92 -11.58 -3.24
N ARG A 220 10.20 -11.19 -3.24
CA ARG A 220 11.30 -11.99 -3.77
C ARG A 220 11.49 -13.30 -3.00
N TRP A 221 11.44 -13.22 -1.67
CA TRP A 221 11.49 -14.37 -0.78
C TRP A 221 10.29 -15.28 -1.04
N LEU A 222 9.07 -14.74 -1.02
CA LEU A 222 7.83 -15.49 -1.25
C LEU A 222 7.84 -16.22 -2.60
N ALA A 223 8.25 -15.54 -3.66
CA ALA A 223 8.38 -16.11 -5.00
C ALA A 223 9.39 -17.27 -5.06
N SER A 224 10.43 -17.24 -4.21
CA SER A 224 11.45 -18.30 -4.16
C SER A 224 11.04 -19.52 -3.33
N THR A 225 9.99 -19.41 -2.50
CA THR A 225 9.49 -20.53 -1.69
C THR A 225 8.74 -21.58 -2.52
N LYS A 226 8.46 -22.73 -1.91
CA LYS A 226 7.59 -23.77 -2.51
C LYS A 226 6.23 -23.20 -2.91
N PHE A 227 5.66 -22.30 -2.10
CA PHE A 227 4.39 -21.63 -2.40
C PHE A 227 4.48 -20.87 -3.74
N GLY A 228 5.48 -19.99 -3.90
CA GLY A 228 5.66 -19.22 -5.14
C GLY A 228 5.97 -20.09 -6.36
N LEU A 229 6.61 -21.25 -6.18
CA LEU A 229 6.83 -22.22 -7.26
C LEU A 229 5.53 -22.91 -7.69
N VAL A 230 4.70 -23.34 -6.73
CA VAL A 230 3.40 -23.95 -7.00
C VAL A 230 2.46 -22.97 -7.70
N GLN A 231 2.38 -21.72 -7.24
CA GLN A 231 1.55 -20.69 -7.89
C GLN A 231 1.96 -20.45 -9.36
N ARG A 232 3.27 -20.40 -9.64
CA ARG A 232 3.76 -20.28 -11.02
C ARG A 232 3.47 -21.52 -11.86
N ALA A 233 3.57 -22.71 -11.27
CA ALA A 233 3.22 -23.96 -11.96
C ALA A 233 1.72 -24.01 -12.29
N ILE A 234 0.85 -23.56 -11.38
CA ILE A 234 -0.60 -23.48 -11.62
C ILE A 234 -0.90 -22.53 -12.78
N ARG A 235 -0.25 -21.36 -12.78
CA ARG A 235 -0.34 -20.39 -13.89
C ARG A 235 0.05 -21.00 -15.23
N ASP A 236 1.18 -21.71 -15.28
CA ASP A 236 1.72 -22.27 -16.53
C ASP A 236 0.93 -23.51 -16.99
N GLY A 237 0.23 -24.22 -16.09
CA GLY A 237 -0.65 -25.32 -16.43
C GLY A 237 -1.31 -26.01 -15.23
N GLU A 238 -2.50 -25.53 -14.85
CA GLU A 238 -3.32 -26.05 -13.74
C GLU A 238 -3.50 -27.58 -13.79
N ASN A 239 -3.87 -28.12 -14.94
CA ASN A 239 -4.09 -29.57 -15.12
C ASN A 239 -2.82 -30.39 -14.81
N ARG A 240 -1.63 -29.90 -15.18
CA ARG A 240 -0.37 -30.59 -14.93
C ARG A 240 -0.01 -30.63 -13.44
N VAL A 241 -0.36 -29.56 -12.72
CA VAL A 241 -0.17 -29.48 -11.27
C VAL A 241 -1.11 -30.44 -10.54
N LEU A 242 -2.36 -30.56 -10.99
CA LEU A 242 -3.32 -31.54 -10.47
C LEU A 242 -2.81 -32.99 -10.64
N PHE A 243 -2.27 -33.34 -11.81
CA PHE A 243 -1.65 -34.66 -12.03
C PHE A 243 -0.38 -34.90 -11.17
N SER A 244 0.24 -33.84 -10.68
CA SER A 244 1.40 -33.92 -9.78
C SER A 244 1.02 -34.11 -8.31
N GLY A 245 -0.28 -34.25 -8.00
CA GLY A 245 -0.80 -34.50 -6.64
C GLY A 245 -1.03 -33.23 -5.80
N TYR A 246 -0.84 -32.04 -6.38
CA TYR A 246 -1.17 -30.78 -5.72
C TYR A 246 -2.63 -30.41 -5.97
N ASN A 247 -3.35 -29.97 -4.92
CA ASN A 247 -4.66 -29.37 -5.11
C ASN A 247 -4.50 -27.96 -5.73
N ALA A 248 -4.93 -27.81 -6.98
CA ALA A 248 -4.91 -26.54 -7.70
C ALA A 248 -6.25 -25.77 -7.65
N ALA A 249 -7.22 -26.26 -6.86
CA ALA A 249 -8.58 -25.72 -6.74
C ALA A 249 -8.94 -25.28 -5.31
#